data_AF-A0A5E4CZA3-F1
#
_entry.id   AF-A0A5E4CZA3-F1
#
_cell.length_a   1.000
_cell.length_b   1.000
_cell.length_c   1.000
_cell.angle_alpha   90.00
_cell.angle_beta   90.00
_cell.angle_gamma   90.00
#
_symmetry.space_group_name_H-M   'P 1'
#
loop_
_entity.id
_entity.type
_entity.pdbx_description
1 polymer ?
#
loop_
_entity_poly.entity_id
_entity_poly.type
_entity_poly.pdbx_seq_one_letter_code
_entity_poly.pdbx_strand_id
1 'polypeptide(L)' 'MGVPYCIIKGKARLGHLVHRKTCTTVAFTQVNSEDKGALAKLVEAIRTNYNDGYERSLATGEATSWVQNL' A
#
# COMPACT_ATOMS: atom_id res chain seq x y z
N MET A 1 4.69 10.02 -13.73
CA MET A 1 4.09 8.81 -13.13
C MET A 1 3.82 9.13 -11.65
N GLY A 2 2.58 9.49 -11.28
CA GLY A 2 2.19 9.99 -9.94
C GLY A 2 1.12 9.14 -9.25
N VAL A 3 1.14 7.84 -9.52
CA VAL A 3 0.16 6.88 -8.99
C VAL A 3 0.61 6.48 -7.57
N PRO A 4 -0.25 6.64 -6.54
CA PRO A 4 0.10 6.25 -5.18
C PRO A 4 0.27 4.72 -5.08
N TYR A 5 1.35 4.28 -4.43
CA TYR A 5 1.64 2.86 -4.22
C TYR A 5 2.13 2.62 -2.80
N CYS A 6 1.86 1.42 -2.29
CA CYS A 6 2.38 0.96 -0.99
C CYS A 6 2.84 -0.50 -1.12
N ILE A 7 3.72 -0.92 -0.21
CA ILE A 7 4.28 -2.26 -0.20
C ILE A 7 3.72 -3.01 1.01
N ILE A 8 2.97 -4.08 0.75
CA ILE A 8 2.38 -4.91 1.79
C ILE A 8 3.27 -6.14 2.03
N LYS A 9 3.53 -6.47 3.30
CA LYS A 9 4.23 -7.70 3.66
C LYS A 9 3.38 -8.93 3.36
N GLY A 10 3.91 -9.82 2.51
CA GLY A 10 3.37 -11.15 2.29
C GLY A 10 2.35 -11.24 1.14
N LYS A 11 2.76 -11.89 0.05
CA LYS A 11 1.91 -12.16 -1.13
C LYS A 11 0.64 -12.99 -0.85
N ALA A 12 0.65 -13.76 0.24
CA ALA A 12 -0.52 -14.52 0.67
C ALA A 12 -1.63 -13.60 1.21
N ARG A 13 -1.27 -12.54 1.96
CA ARG A 13 -2.22 -11.53 2.47
C ARG A 13 -2.95 -10.82 1.33
N LEU A 14 -2.22 -10.43 0.28
CA LEU A 14 -2.82 -9.90 -0.93
C LEU A 14 -3.70 -10.93 -1.66
N GLY A 15 -3.32 -12.21 -1.63
CA GLY A 15 -4.13 -13.30 -2.18
C GLY A 15 -5.51 -13.40 -1.53
N HIS A 16 -5.59 -13.27 -0.20
CA HIS A 16 -6.86 -13.32 0.53
C HIS A 16 -7.84 -12.23 0.08
N LEU A 17 -7.37 -11.01 -0.21
CA LEU A 17 -8.21 -9.91 -0.69
C LEU A 17 -8.93 -10.23 -2.01
N VAL A 18 -8.25 -10.95 -2.92
CA VAL A 18 -8.76 -11.27 -4.26
C VAL A 18 -9.27 -12.70 -4.37
N HIS A 19 -9.46 -13.39 -3.24
CA HIS A 19 -9.90 -14.79 -3.18
C HIS A 19 -8.98 -15.76 -3.97
N ARG A 20 -7.67 -15.54 -3.91
CA ARG A 20 -6.64 -16.40 -4.52
C ARG A 20 -5.63 -16.88 -3.48
N LYS A 21 -4.97 -18.01 -3.76
CA LYS A 21 -3.91 -18.53 -2.88
C LYS A 21 -2.75 -17.54 -2.71
N THR A 22 -2.41 -16.81 -3.78
CA THR A 22 -1.34 -15.81 -3.77
C THR A 22 -1.65 -14.71 -4.78
N CYS A 23 -1.28 -13.46 -4.45
CA CYS A 23 -1.29 -12.34 -5.39
C CYS A 23 -0.04 -11.48 -5.17
N THR A 24 0.64 -11.10 -6.26
CA THR A 24 1.87 -10.30 -6.20
C THR A 24 1.60 -8.80 -6.16
N THR A 25 0.55 -8.35 -6.84
CA THR A 25 0.21 -6.93 -7.01
C THR A 25 -1.28 -6.77 -7.25
N VAL A 26 -1.90 -5.77 -6.61
CA VAL A 26 -3.31 -5.41 -6.81
C VAL A 26 -3.36 -3.93 -7.20
N ALA A 27 -4.23 -3.60 -8.15
CA ALA A 27 -4.48 -2.24 -8.58
C ALA A 27 -5.98 -1.97 -8.56
N PHE A 28 -6.38 -0.87 -7.92
CA PHE A 28 -7.75 -0.36 -7.98
C PHE A 28 -7.90 0.49 -9.25
N THR A 29 -8.76 0.06 -10.17
CA THR A 29 -9.08 0.80 -11.39
C THR A 29 -10.34 1.64 -11.24
N GLN A 30 -11.30 1.14 -10.46
CA GLN A 30 -12.58 1.77 -10.16
C GLN A 30 -12.96 1.45 -8.73
N VAL A 31 -13.67 2.37 -8.07
CA VAL A 31 -14.25 2.18 -6.74
C VAL A 31 -15.67 2.72 -6.74
N ASN A 32 -16.53 2.10 -5.94
CA ASN A 32 -17.88 2.59 -5.75
C ASN A 32 -17.85 3.99 -5.10
N SER A 33 -18.93 4.74 -5.24
CA SER A 33 -18.93 6.15 -4.82
C SER A 33 -18.92 6.30 -3.30
N GLU A 34 -19.51 5.35 -2.58
CA GLU A 34 -19.51 5.26 -1.12
C GLU A 34 -18.10 5.08 -0.53
N ASP A 35 -17.20 4.38 -1.23
CA ASP A 35 -15.85 4.07 -0.72
C ASP A 35 -14.80 5.11 -1.09
N LYS A 36 -15.13 6.08 -1.95
CA LYS A 36 -14.18 7.12 -2.42
C LYS A 36 -13.58 7.90 -1.25
N GLY A 37 -14.35 8.18 -0.21
CA GLY A 37 -13.86 8.89 0.97
C GLY A 37 -12.85 8.09 1.79
N ALA A 38 -13.06 6.78 1.94
CA ALA A 38 -12.12 5.90 2.62
C ALA A 38 -10.83 5.73 1.80
N LEU A 39 -10.96 5.58 0.47
CA LEU A 39 -9.82 5.50 -0.42
C LEU A 39 -8.98 6.78 -0.40
N ALA A 40 -9.60 7.97 -0.35
CA ALA A 40 -8.88 9.24 -0.31
C ALA A 40 -7.98 9.35 0.93
N LYS A 41 -8.48 8.98 2.12
CA LYS A 41 -7.69 8.93 3.35
C LYS A 41 -6.52 7.96 3.26
N LEU A 42 -6.76 6.79 2.65
CA LEU A 42 -5.71 5.80 2.42
C LEU A 42 -4.63 6.34 1.47
N VAL A 43 -5.03 6.99 0.37
CA VAL A 43 -4.10 7.59 -0.60
C VAL A 43 -3.24 8.68 0.05
N GLU A 44 -3.82 9.50 0.93
CA GLU A 44 -3.08 10.52 1.69
C GLU A 44 -2.02 9.88 2.59
N ALA A 45 -2.41 8.88 3.39
CA ALA A 45 -1.46 8.13 4.23
C ALA A 45 -0.36 7.46 3.41
N ILE A 46 -0.68 6.88 2.25
CA ILE A 46 0.29 6.25 1.36
C ILE A 46 1.29 7.27 0.81
N ARG A 47 0.80 8.42 0.34
CA ARG A 47 1.65 9.48 -0.21
C ARG A 47 2.66 9.98 0.83
N THR A 48 2.20 10.26 2.05
CA THR A 48 3.07 10.71 3.14
C THR A 48 4.12 9.66 3.50
N ASN A 49 3.77 8.38 3.50
CA ASN A 49 4.69 7.31 3.93
C ASN A 49 5.68 6.85 2.84
N TYR A 50 5.31 6.91 1.55
CA TYR A 50 6.10 6.31 0.47
C TYR A 50 6.71 7.30 -0.52
N ASN A 51 6.12 8.48 -0.77
CA ASN A 51 6.69 9.45 -1.71
C ASN A 51 7.80 10.30 -1.09
N ASP A 52 7.73 10.63 0.21
CA ASP A 52 8.75 11.43 0.91
C ASP A 52 9.78 10.56 1.68
N GLY A 53 9.57 9.24 1.73
CA GLY A 53 10.35 8.28 2.53
C GLY A 53 11.36 7.43 1.75
N TYR A 54 11.50 7.64 0.44
CA TYR A 54 12.39 6.82 -0.40
C TYR A 54 13.87 6.94 0.04
N GLU A 55 14.34 8.15 0.40
CA GLU A 55 15.70 8.37 0.92
C GLU A 55 15.95 7.69 2.27
N ARG A 56 14.96 7.70 3.18
CA ARG A 56 15.10 7.09 4.52
C ARG A 56 15.13 5.56 4.47
N SER A 57 14.42 4.96 3.51
CA SER A 57 14.28 3.51 3.39
C SER A 57 15.58 2.77 3.08
N LEU A 58 16.56 3.44 2.47
CA LEU A 58 17.87 2.85 2.14
C LEU A 58 18.91 2.99 3.26
N ALA A 59 18.70 3.90 4.22
CA ALA A 59 19.73 4.26 5.21
C ALA A 59 19.57 3.57 6.58
N THR A 60 18.34 3.25 7.03
CA THR A 60 18.12 2.85 8.43
C THR A 60 17.55 1.44 8.66
N GLY A 61 17.19 0.67 7.63
CA GLY A 61 16.57 -0.66 7.82
C GLY A 61 15.21 -0.64 8.54
N GLU A 62 14.66 0.55 8.84
CA GLU A 62 13.38 0.78 9.51
C GLU A 62 12.17 0.44 8.62
N ALA A 63 12.37 0.08 7.35
CA ALA A 63 11.33 -0.44 6.46
C ALA A 63 10.61 -1.67 7.06
N THR A 64 11.20 -2.32 8.06
CA THR A 64 10.57 -3.43 8.78
C THR A 64 9.51 -2.99 9.78
N SER A 65 9.59 -1.82 10.43
CA SER A 65 8.64 -1.43 11.49
C SER A 65 7.31 -0.89 10.95
N TRP A 66 7.34 -0.08 9.89
CA TRP A 66 6.14 0.50 9.27
C TRP A 66 5.27 -0.54 8.58
N VAL A 67 5.88 -1.58 8.01
CA VAL A 67 5.15 -2.67 7.36
C VAL A 67 4.67 -3.72 8.39
N GLN A 68 5.05 -3.62 9.67
CA GLN A 68 4.44 -4.43 10.75
C GLN A 68 3.12 -3.83 11.26
N ASN A 69 2.88 -2.53 11.05
CA ASN A 69 1.68 -1.83 11.53
C ASN A 69 0.56 -1.68 10.47
N LEU A 70 0.65 -2.42 9.35
CA LEU A 70 -0.39 -2.56 8.32
C LEU A 70 -0.77 -4.03 8.06
#